data_AF-A0AAP5HMJ2-F1
#
_entry.id   AF-A0AAP5HMJ2-F1
#
_cell.length_a   1.000
_cell.length_b   1.000
_cell.length_c   1.000
_cell.angle_alpha   90.00
_cell.angle_beta   90.00
_cell.angle_gamma   90.00
#
_symmetry.space_group_name_H-M   'P 1'
#
loop_
_entity.id
_entity.type
_entity.pdbx_description
1 polymer ?
#
loop_
_entity_poly.entity_id
_entity_poly.type
_entity_poly.pdbx_seq_one_letter_code
_entity_poly.pdbx_strand_id
1 'polypeptide(L)' 'MEQDEPVLPPITEGEIDAVLQEANGDSREAIRMLLHDLAVLARDADRLVSHGYVRGQHPWRRAS' A
#
# COMPACT_ATOMS: atom_id res chain seq x y z
N MET A 1 -11.35 6.13 -21.08
CA MET A 1 -11.01 5.03 -20.18
C MET A 1 -11.55 5.44 -18.83
N GLU A 2 -12.79 5.08 -18.54
CA GLU A 2 -13.31 5.13 -17.16
C GLU A 2 -12.39 4.24 -16.33
N GLN A 3 -11.70 4.84 -15.37
CA GLN A 3 -10.90 4.09 -14.45
C GLN A 3 -11.88 3.32 -13.57
N ASP A 4 -11.82 1.98 -13.62
CA ASP A 4 -12.39 1.10 -12.59
C ASP A 4 -11.68 1.44 -11.28
N GLU A 5 -12.14 2.49 -10.60
CA GLU A 5 -11.67 2.80 -9.26
C GLU A 5 -12.15 1.66 -8.36
N PRO A 6 -11.24 0.93 -7.69
CA PRO A 6 -11.63 -0.20 -6.89
C PRO A 6 -12.59 0.29 -5.80
N VAL A 7 -13.81 -0.23 -5.82
CA VAL A 7 -14.80 0.03 -4.76
C VAL A 7 -14.27 -0.65 -3.50
N LEU A 8 -13.60 0.13 -2.65
CA LEU A 8 -13.16 -0.34 -1.35
C LEU A 8 -14.41 -0.58 -0.48
N PRO A 9 -14.46 -1.70 0.26
CA PRO A 9 -15.55 -1.94 1.20
C PRO A 9 -15.57 -0.81 2.25
N PRO A 10 -16.77 -0.37 2.68
CA PRO A 10 -16.88 0.65 3.72
C PRO A 10 -16.32 0.11 5.04
N ILE A 11 -15.53 0.93 5.73
CA ILE A 11 -15.05 0.63 7.09
C ILE A 11 -16.24 0.70 8.04
N THR A 12 -16.45 -0.37 8.80
CA THR A 12 -17.53 -0.50 9.77
C THR A 12 -17.13 0.04 11.15
N GLU A 13 -18.11 0.44 11.96
CA GLU A 13 -17.86 0.86 13.35
C GLU A 13 -17.15 -0.24 14.17
N GLY A 14 -17.48 -1.51 13.93
CA GLY A 14 -16.83 -2.63 14.62
C GLY A 14 -15.35 -2.78 14.28
N GLU A 15 -14.93 -2.43 13.06
CA GLU A 15 -13.51 -2.40 12.69
C GLU A 15 -12.78 -1.24 13.38
N ILE A 16 -13.44 -0.09 13.51
CA ILE A 16 -12.90 1.06 14.25
C ILE A 16 -12.71 0.70 15.74
N ASP A 17 -13.72 0.07 16.34
CA ASP A 17 -13.68 -0.35 17.73
C ASP A 17 -12.60 -1.41 17.99
N ALA A 18 -12.40 -2.34 17.05
CA ALA A 18 -11.34 -3.33 17.14
C ALA A 18 -9.95 -2.67 17.16
N VAL A 19 -9.68 -1.72 16.26
CA VAL A 19 -8.40 -0.99 16.22
C VAL A 19 -8.21 -0.14 17.48
N LEU A 20 -9.27 0.50 17.96
CA LEU A 20 -9.21 1.26 19.22
C LEU A 20 -8.95 0.33 20.41
N GLN A 21 -9.53 -0.87 20.43
CA GLN A 21 -9.29 -1.85 21.48
C GLN A 21 -7.83 -2.33 21.49
N GLU A 22 -7.25 -2.60 20.32
CA GLU A 22 -5.83 -2.96 20.18
C GLU A 22 -4.89 -1.85 20.70
N ALA A 23 -5.30 -0.59 20.52
CA ALA A 23 -4.59 0.58 21.03
C ALA A 23 -4.90 0.92 22.51
N ASN A 24 -5.54 0.02 23.26
CA ASN A 24 -6.00 0.25 24.64
C ASN A 24 -6.90 1.50 24.80
N GLY A 25 -7.64 1.85 23.75
CA GLY A 25 -8.53 3.01 23.72
C GLY A 25 -7.84 4.35 23.42
N ASP A 26 -6.52 4.38 23.16
CA ASP A 26 -5.84 5.60 22.75
C ASP A 26 -5.98 5.82 21.24
N SER A 27 -6.83 6.78 20.85
CA SER A 27 -7.05 7.12 19.44
C SER A 27 -5.79 7.59 18.72
N ARG A 28 -4.82 8.21 19.40
CA ARG A 28 -3.56 8.64 18.78
C ARG A 28 -2.66 7.45 18.52
N GLU A 29 -2.66 6.46 19.40
CA GLU A 29 -1.90 5.22 19.19
C GLU A 29 -2.53 4.38 18.07
N ALA A 30 -3.86 4.26 18.04
CA ALA A 30 -4.57 3.62 16.93
C ALA A 30 -4.21 4.24 15.57
N ILE A 31 -4.22 5.58 15.47
CA ILE A 31 -3.82 6.28 14.24
C ILE A 31 -2.34 6.02 13.91
N ARG A 32 -1.46 6.00 14.92
CA ARG A 32 -0.03 5.71 14.73
C ARG A 32 0.19 4.29 14.18
N MET A 33 -0.51 3.30 14.72
CA MET A 33 -0.47 1.91 14.24
C MET A 33 -0.93 1.83 12.77
N LEU A 34 -2.09 2.42 12.44
CA LEU A 34 -2.61 2.44 11.07
C LEU A 34 -1.64 3.10 10.08
N LEU A 35 -1.06 4.25 10.45
CA LEU A 35 -0.09 4.93 9.59
C LEU A 35 1.20 4.12 9.41
N HIS A 36 1.63 3.41 10.44
CA HIS A 36 2.77 2.50 10.34
C HIS A 36 2.48 1.35 9.37
N ASP A 37 1.31 0.72 9.49
CA ASP A 37 0.92 -0.40 8.63
C ASP A 37 0.76 0.02 7.17
N LEU A 38 0.19 1.21 6.92
CA LEU A 38 0.14 1.80 5.59
C LEU A 38 1.54 2.06 5.02
N ALA A 39 2.49 2.52 5.84
CA ALA A 39 3.86 2.74 5.40
C ALA A 39 4.58 1.43 5.07
N VAL A 40 4.32 0.36 5.83
CA VAL A 40 4.83 -0.99 5.53
C VAL A 40 4.24 -1.50 4.22
N LEU A 41 2.91 -1.40 4.03
CA LEU A 41 2.24 -1.81 2.81
C LEU A 41 2.72 -1.03 1.59
N ALA A 42 2.92 0.29 1.71
CA ALA A 42 3.46 1.12 0.64
C ALA A 42 4.89 0.72 0.27
N ARG A 43 5.73 0.41 1.27
CA ARG A 43 7.09 -0.07 1.06
C ARG A 43 7.13 -1.44 0.40
N ASP A 44 6.23 -2.34 0.79
CA ASP A 44 6.12 -3.66 0.19
C ASP A 44 5.56 -3.59 -1.23
N ALA A 45 4.61 -2.69 -1.50
CA ALA A 45 4.14 -2.41 -2.85
C ALA A 45 5.28 -1.88 -3.73
N ASP A 46 6.08 -0.93 -3.25
CA ASP A 46 7.27 -0.43 -3.96
C ASP A 46 8.30 -1.54 -4.23
N ARG A 47 8.47 -2.47 -3.29
CA ARG A 47 9.36 -3.64 -3.44
C ARG A 47 8.82 -4.69 -4.41
N LEU A 48 7.50 -4.92 -4.44
CA LEU A 48 6.82 -5.88 -5.31
C LEU A 48 6.71 -5.36 -6.75
N VAL A 49 6.62 -4.04 -6.94
CA VAL A 49 6.82 -3.40 -8.23
C VAL A 49 8.31 -3.40 -8.53
N SER A 50 8.81 -4.51 -9.09
CA SER A 50 10.13 -4.52 -9.72
C SER A 50 10.16 -3.47 -10.83
N HIS A 51 10.80 -2.32 -10.58
CA HIS A 51 11.22 -1.36 -11.60
C HIS A 51 12.16 -1.99 -12.67
N GLY A 52 12.48 -3.28 -12.55
CA GLY A 52 13.27 -4.06 -13.50
C GLY A 52 12.61 -4.31 -14.86
N TYR A 53 11.31 -4.06 -15.05
CA TYR A 53 10.68 -4.19 -16.38
C TYR A 53 10.54 -2.88 -17.16
N VAL A 54 11.02 -1.74 -16.65
CA VAL A 54 11.02 -0.47 -17.39
C VAL A 54 12.41 0.19 -17.36
N ARG A 55 13.40 -0.52 -17.92
CA ARG A 55 14.48 0.15 -18.65
C ARG A 55 14.64 -0.55 -19.99
N GLY A 56 14.03 0.05 -21.01
CA GLY A 56 14.27 -0.27 -22.42
C GLY A 56 15.72 0.03 -22.82
N GLN A 57 16.65 -0.79 -22.34
CA GLN A 57 17.99 -0.90 -22.90
C GLN A 57 18.24 -2.38 -23.11
N HIS A 58 17.75 -2.90 -24.24
CA HIS A 58 18.38 -4.06 -24.86
C HIS A 58 19.79 -3.62 -25.30
N PRO A 59 20.89 -4.07 -24.66
CA PRO A 59 22.24 -3.74 -25.10
C PRO A 59 22.74 -4.68 -26.20
N TRP A 60 21.89 -5.56 -26.73
CA TRP A 60 22.32 -6.53 -27.74
C TRP A 60 22.13 -5.97 -29.14
N ARG A 61 23.22 -5.39 -29.65
CA ARG A 61 23.61 -5.41 -31.06
C ARG A 61 22.88 -4.42 -31.98
N ARG A 62 23.37 -3.18 -31.97
CA ARG A 62 23.80 -2.57 -33.24
C ARG A 62 24.91 -3.46 -33.80
N ALA A 63 24.57 -4.33 -34.73
CA ALA A 63 25.54 -4.93 -35.64
C ALA A 63 25.39 -4.20 -36.97
N SER A 64 26.45 -3.46 -37.30
CA SER A 64 26.98 -3.10 -38.62
C SER A 64 26.02 -2.81 -39.76
#